data_AF-A0A512MAG9-F1
#
_entry.id   AF-A0A512MAG9-F1
#
_cell.length_a   1.000
_cell.length_b   1.000
_cell.length_c   1.000
_cell.angle_alpha   90.00
_cell.angle_beta   90.00
_cell.angle_gamma   90.00
#
_symmetry.space_group_name_H-M   'P 1'
#
loop_
_entity.id
_entity.type
_entity.pdbx_description
1 polymer ?
#
loop_
_entity_poly.entity_id
_entity_poly.type
_entity_poly.pdbx_seq_one_letter_code
_entity_poly.pdbx_strand_id
1 'polypeptide(L)'
;MKRFLRPILFGLALLLAVLFGLIMGKGGGISGLWADIQSLFGKQSYKLDPSDPVLKAGLPEPDPLAGLPDGPLNELLKPDLTPEQQTQVVGQMLIDYWTSVRSLPDGGTWEEIREQLAGKNRKELALVPKEHPALATNTFRPKPDAPGIHLHVISSSGCAFQLIYEGPDKLPYTDDDLIRNFPPDLEFK
;
A
#
# COMPACT_ATOMS: atom_id res chain seq x y z
N MET A 1 37.76 4.22 72.33
CA MET A 1 36.97 4.95 71.30
C MET A 1 37.80 5.82 70.32
N LYS A 2 39.10 5.57 70.06
CA LYS A 2 39.93 6.41 69.17
C LYS A 2 40.35 5.76 67.84
N ARG A 3 39.98 4.50 67.57
CA ARG A 3 40.42 3.75 66.37
C ARG A 3 39.45 3.78 65.18
N PHE A 4 38.17 4.11 65.37
CA PHE A 4 37.16 4.14 64.30
C PHE A 4 36.96 5.52 63.64
N LEU A 5 37.51 6.59 64.22
CA LEU A 5 37.35 7.95 63.67
C LEU A 5 38.25 8.22 62.45
N ARG A 6 39.43 7.58 62.40
CA ARG A 6 40.44 7.80 61.35
C ARG A 6 40.00 7.36 59.94
N PRO A 7 39.37 6.19 59.73
CA PRO A 7 38.95 5.80 58.37
C PRO A 7 37.78 6.66 57.86
N ILE A 8 36.88 7.10 58.75
CA ILE A 8 35.74 7.96 58.38
C ILE A 8 36.21 9.34 57.95
N LEU A 9 37.15 9.94 58.70
CA LEU A 9 37.77 11.21 58.33
C LEU A 9 38.54 11.11 57.00
N PHE A 10 39.18 9.97 56.73
CA PHE A 10 39.88 9.75 55.46
C PHE A 10 38.91 9.62 54.28
N GLY A 11 37.82 8.87 54.45
CA GLY A 11 36.77 8.76 53.44
C GLY A 11 36.11 10.11 53.11
N LEU A 12 35.85 10.92 54.14
CA LEU A 12 35.25 12.26 53.97
C LEU A 12 36.22 13.24 53.28
N ALA A 13 37.50 13.18 53.61
CA ALA A 13 38.54 13.97 52.95
C ALA A 13 38.73 13.58 51.47
N LEU A 14 38.67 12.29 51.15
CA LEU A 14 38.75 11.80 49.78
C LEU A 14 37.55 12.27 48.95
N LEU A 15 36.35 12.21 49.54
CA LEU A 15 35.11 12.61 48.86
C LEU A 15 35.08 14.12 48.60
N LEU A 16 35.56 14.92 49.56
CA LEU A 16 35.75 16.37 49.37
C LEU A 16 36.81 16.68 48.30
N ALA A 17 37.92 15.94 48.25
CA ALA A 17 38.95 16.13 47.23
C ALA A 17 38.44 15.81 45.80
N VAL A 18 37.59 14.78 45.65
CA VAL A 18 36.95 14.45 44.37
C VAL A 18 35.96 15.55 43.95
N LEU A 19 35.13 16.04 44.88
CA LEU A 19 34.21 17.14 44.63
C LEU A 19 34.94 18.44 44.28
N PHE A 20 36.07 18.71 44.94
CA PHE A 20 36.86 19.91 44.68
C PHE A 20 37.62 19.82 43.35
N GLY A 21 38.11 18.63 42.98
CA GLY A 21 38.70 18.37 41.66
C GLY A 21 37.70 18.55 40.50
N LEU A 22 36.43 18.21 40.73
CA LEU A 22 35.33 18.43 39.79
C LEU A 22 34.96 19.91 39.60
N ILE A 23 35.14 20.75 40.64
CA ILE A 23 34.72 22.16 40.63
C ILE A 23 35.87 23.11 40.23
N MET A 24 37.13 22.77 40.54
CA MET A 24 38.29 23.64 40.29
C MET A 24 39.15 23.24 39.09
N GLY A 25 38.76 22.20 38.34
CA GLY A 25 39.37 21.82 37.07
C GLY A 25 39.23 22.95 36.04
N LYS A 26 40.31 23.70 35.87
CA LYS A 26 40.50 24.82 34.94
C LYS A 26 40.28 24.32 33.49
N GLY A 27 39.01 24.28 33.05
CA GLY A 27 38.62 24.07 31.67
C GLY A 27 37.86 22.78 31.31
N GLY A 28 36.90 22.28 32.10
CA GLY A 28 36.03 21.20 31.58
C GLY A 28 35.14 20.42 32.54
N GLY A 29 34.48 21.09 33.50
CA GLY A 29 33.37 20.45 34.24
C GLY A 29 32.12 20.30 33.35
N ILE A 30 31.15 19.49 33.79
CA ILE A 30 29.82 19.18 33.18
C ILE A 30 29.16 20.26 32.29
N SER A 31 29.43 21.54 32.52
CA SER A 31 29.04 22.66 31.64
C SER A 31 29.60 22.56 30.21
N GLY A 32 30.83 22.05 30.02
CA GLY A 32 31.43 21.84 28.70
C GLY A 32 30.79 20.69 27.92
N LEU A 33 30.47 19.59 28.62
CA LEU A 33 29.68 18.49 28.05
C LEU A 33 28.26 18.92 27.67
N TRP A 34 27.64 19.81 28.46
CA TRP A 34 26.34 20.39 28.11
C TRP A 34 26.42 21.30 26.89
N ALA A 35 27.48 22.10 26.74
CA ALA A 35 27.68 22.96 25.57
C ALA A 35 27.87 22.14 24.27
N ASP A 36 28.62 21.03 24.33
CA ASP A 36 28.79 20.13 23.19
C ASP A 36 27.50 19.39 22.82
N ILE A 37 26.70 18.96 23.81
CA ILE A 37 25.37 18.37 23.57
C ILE A 37 24.43 19.41 22.92
N GLN A 38 24.45 20.66 23.39
CA GLN A 38 23.62 21.72 22.81
C GLN A 38 24.05 22.04 21.37
N SER A 39 25.35 21.94 21.05
CA SER A 39 25.86 22.13 19.69
C SER A 39 25.47 20.99 18.74
N LEU A 40 25.40 19.75 19.23
CA LEU A 40 24.98 18.56 18.48
C LEU A 40 23.46 18.53 18.21
N PHE A 41 22.66 19.04 19.15
CA PHE A 41 21.21 19.22 18.97
C PHE A 41 20.85 20.57 18.35
N GLY A 42 21.81 21.45 18.14
CA GLY A 42 21.71 22.69 17.37
C GLY A 42 21.63 22.46 15.87
N LYS A 43 20.85 21.47 15.41
CA LYS A 43 20.40 21.46 14.02
C LYS A 43 19.56 22.71 13.84
N GLN A 44 20.09 23.65 13.05
CA GLN A 44 19.30 24.73 12.48
C GLN A 44 18.00 24.10 11.99
N SER A 45 16.90 24.45 12.65
CA SER A 45 15.56 24.15 12.17
C SER A 45 15.44 24.92 10.87
N TYR A 46 15.73 24.24 9.76
CA TYR A 46 15.40 24.73 8.44
C TYR A 46 13.88 24.86 8.45
N LYS A 47 13.40 26.07 8.72
CA LYS A 47 11.99 26.42 8.54
C LYS A 47 11.77 26.35 7.03
N LEU A 48 11.27 25.20 6.58
CA LEU A 48 10.77 25.04 5.22
C LEU A 48 9.77 26.18 4.98
N ASP A 49 10.14 27.07 4.07
CA ASP A 49 9.26 28.15 3.62
C ASP A 49 8.06 27.49 2.92
N PRO A 50 6.81 27.91 3.14
CA PRO A 50 5.65 27.37 2.40
C PRO A 50 5.80 27.44 0.87
N SER A 51 6.68 28.30 0.36
CA SER A 51 7.00 28.43 -1.07
C SER A 51 8.15 27.55 -1.56
N ASP A 52 8.79 26.79 -0.67
CA ASP A 52 9.96 25.96 -0.95
C ASP A 52 9.62 24.87 -1.98
N PRO A 53 10.35 24.78 -3.11
CA PRO A 53 10.10 23.78 -4.15
C PRO A 53 10.17 22.33 -3.64
N VAL A 54 10.83 22.06 -2.50
CA VAL A 54 10.84 20.74 -1.87
C VAL A 54 9.46 20.36 -1.31
N LEU A 55 8.64 21.34 -0.88
CA LEU A 55 7.25 21.11 -0.49
C LEU A 55 6.31 20.95 -1.70
N LYS A 56 6.76 21.35 -2.89
CA LYS A 56 6.03 21.19 -4.16
C LYS A 56 6.42 19.93 -4.93
N ALA A 57 7.54 19.30 -4.56
CA ALA A 57 7.88 17.97 -5.01
C ALA A 57 6.89 17.01 -4.35
N GLY A 58 5.77 16.76 -5.03
CA GLY A 58 4.85 15.69 -4.63
C GLY A 58 5.65 14.43 -4.38
N LEU A 59 5.38 13.76 -3.28
CA LEU A 59 5.96 12.45 -3.00
C LEU A 59 5.77 11.59 -4.26
N PRO A 60 6.77 10.79 -4.68
CA PRO A 60 6.58 9.85 -5.77
C PRO A 60 5.34 9.02 -5.45
N GLU A 61 4.41 8.92 -6.42
CA GLU A 61 3.19 8.14 -6.23
C GLU A 61 3.59 6.72 -5.80
N PRO A 62 2.98 6.17 -4.74
CA PRO A 62 3.29 4.82 -4.30
C PRO A 62 3.10 3.86 -5.46
N ASP A 63 4.10 3.02 -5.74
CA ASP A 63 3.99 1.99 -6.78
C ASP A 63 2.81 1.06 -6.43
N PRO A 64 1.74 1.01 -7.27
CA PRO A 64 0.56 0.19 -6.99
C PRO A 64 0.84 -1.31 -7.01
N LEU A 65 1.99 -1.73 -7.56
CA LEU A 65 2.45 -3.12 -7.57
C LEU A 65 3.31 -3.49 -6.35
N ALA A 66 3.68 -2.52 -5.51
CA ALA A 66 4.58 -2.75 -4.39
C ALA A 66 3.99 -3.78 -3.40
N GLY A 67 4.66 -4.93 -3.28
CA GLY A 67 4.28 -5.99 -2.35
C GLY A 67 3.16 -6.92 -2.85
N LEU A 68 2.70 -6.78 -4.10
CA LEU A 68 1.77 -7.72 -4.71
C LEU A 68 2.51 -8.93 -5.30
N PRO A 69 1.97 -10.16 -5.15
CA PRO A 69 2.47 -11.30 -5.90
C PRO A 69 2.22 -11.09 -7.41
N ASP A 70 3.05 -11.70 -8.26
CA ASP A 70 2.82 -11.71 -9.70
C ASP A 70 1.47 -12.35 -10.02
N GLY A 71 0.66 -11.66 -10.82
CA GLY A 71 -0.69 -12.10 -11.16
C GLY A 71 -1.23 -11.45 -12.42
N PRO A 72 -2.22 -12.09 -13.08
CA PRO A 72 -2.76 -11.61 -14.35
C PRO A 72 -3.46 -10.24 -14.24
N LEU A 73 -3.94 -9.88 -13.03
CA LEU A 73 -4.61 -8.61 -12.77
C LEU A 73 -3.63 -7.45 -12.50
N ASN A 74 -2.34 -7.73 -12.28
CA ASN A 74 -1.33 -6.68 -12.05
C ASN A 74 -1.17 -5.77 -13.28
N GLU A 75 -1.34 -6.34 -14.47
CA GLU A 75 -1.33 -5.60 -15.74
C GLU A 75 -2.35 -4.46 -15.74
N LEU A 76 -3.50 -4.63 -15.08
CA LEU A 76 -4.54 -3.61 -15.00
C LEU A 76 -4.08 -2.37 -14.22
N LEU A 77 -3.10 -2.51 -13.33
CA LEU A 77 -2.57 -1.40 -12.52
C LEU A 77 -1.54 -0.55 -13.26
N LYS A 78 -1.14 -0.93 -14.48
CA LYS A 78 -0.22 -0.14 -15.30
C LYS A 78 -0.87 1.16 -15.76
N PRO A 79 -0.12 2.27 -15.80
CA PRO A 79 -0.63 3.53 -16.33
C PRO A 79 -0.95 3.42 -17.83
N ASP A 80 -1.80 4.33 -18.31
CA ASP A 80 -2.06 4.60 -19.72
C ASP A 80 -2.68 3.45 -20.56
N LEU A 81 -3.33 2.48 -19.91
CA LEU A 81 -4.12 1.47 -20.62
C LEU A 81 -5.42 2.06 -21.17
N THR A 82 -5.67 1.82 -22.45
CA THR A 82 -6.96 2.10 -23.11
C THR A 82 -8.09 1.23 -22.53
N PRO A 83 -9.37 1.66 -22.59
CA PRO A 83 -10.50 0.84 -22.17
C PRO A 83 -10.51 -0.57 -22.77
N GLU A 84 -10.14 -0.70 -24.04
CA GLU A 84 -10.04 -1.98 -24.76
C GLU A 84 -8.93 -2.88 -24.18
N GLN A 85 -7.78 -2.30 -23.81
CA GLN A 85 -6.69 -3.02 -23.17
C GLN A 85 -7.07 -3.44 -21.74
N GLN A 86 -7.74 -2.57 -20.98
CA GLN A 86 -8.18 -2.89 -19.62
C GLN A 86 -9.19 -4.05 -19.63
N THR A 87 -10.19 -4.01 -20.52
CA THR A 87 -11.14 -5.11 -20.70
C THR A 87 -10.48 -6.38 -21.25
N GLN A 88 -9.42 -6.28 -22.07
CA GLN A 88 -8.63 -7.44 -22.49
C GLN A 88 -7.92 -8.13 -21.31
N VAL A 89 -7.31 -7.35 -20.40
CA VAL A 89 -6.63 -7.89 -19.22
C VAL A 89 -7.62 -8.64 -18.33
N VAL A 90 -8.75 -8.01 -18.00
CA VAL A 90 -9.80 -8.64 -17.18
C VAL A 90 -10.39 -9.87 -17.89
N GLY A 91 -10.66 -9.76 -19.20
CA GLY A 91 -11.20 -10.86 -19.99
C GLY A 91 -10.29 -12.08 -20.03
N GLN A 92 -8.99 -11.87 -20.27
CA GLN A 92 -8.01 -12.96 -20.28
C GLN A 92 -7.90 -13.63 -18.91
N MET A 93 -7.84 -12.84 -17.84
CA MET A 93 -7.79 -13.34 -16.47
C MET A 93 -9.01 -14.21 -16.12
N LEU A 94 -10.21 -13.83 -16.57
CA LEU A 94 -11.43 -14.63 -16.37
C LEU A 94 -11.43 -15.91 -17.22
N ILE A 95 -10.89 -15.88 -18.43
CA ILE A 95 -10.71 -17.08 -19.27
C ILE A 95 -9.71 -18.06 -18.61
N ASP A 96 -8.62 -17.55 -18.06
CA ASP A 96 -7.61 -18.35 -17.36
C ASP A 96 -8.20 -18.95 -16.08
N TYR A 97 -8.98 -18.15 -15.34
CA TYR A 97 -9.75 -18.61 -14.19
C TYR A 97 -10.72 -19.73 -14.59
N TRP A 98 -11.52 -19.54 -15.64
CA TRP A 98 -12.44 -20.57 -16.11
C TRP A 98 -11.71 -21.82 -16.59
N THR A 99 -10.57 -21.69 -17.27
CA THR A 99 -9.77 -22.85 -17.71
C THR A 99 -9.32 -23.70 -16.52
N SER A 100 -8.97 -23.03 -15.42
CA SER A 100 -8.50 -23.65 -14.18
C SER A 100 -9.65 -24.22 -13.34
N VAL A 101 -10.67 -23.41 -13.03
CA VAL A 101 -11.78 -23.74 -12.11
C VAL A 101 -12.94 -24.43 -12.82
N ARG A 102 -13.11 -24.24 -14.13
CA ARG A 102 -14.21 -24.71 -15.01
C ARG A 102 -15.58 -24.08 -14.70
N SER A 103 -15.56 -22.94 -14.03
CA SER A 103 -16.70 -22.12 -13.64
C SER A 103 -16.23 -20.68 -13.59
N LEU A 104 -17.01 -19.73 -14.09
CA LEU A 104 -16.73 -18.31 -13.85
C LEU A 104 -17.13 -17.94 -12.42
N PRO A 105 -16.59 -16.85 -11.86
CA PRO A 105 -17.02 -16.39 -10.55
C PRO A 105 -18.45 -15.86 -10.65
N ASP A 106 -19.41 -16.59 -10.07
CA ASP A 106 -20.83 -16.27 -10.07
C ASP A 106 -21.38 -16.21 -8.65
N GLY A 107 -22.15 -15.17 -8.32
CA GLY A 107 -22.66 -14.99 -6.95
C GLY A 107 -23.64 -13.86 -6.75
N GLY A 108 -23.97 -13.10 -7.79
CA GLY A 108 -24.88 -11.95 -7.69
C GLY A 108 -24.32 -10.75 -6.91
N THR A 109 -23.38 -10.96 -5.97
CA THR A 109 -22.67 -9.89 -5.25
C THR A 109 -21.19 -9.84 -5.63
N TRP A 110 -20.64 -8.63 -5.61
CA TRP A 110 -19.21 -8.42 -5.89
C TRP A 110 -18.31 -9.08 -4.84
N GLU A 111 -18.73 -9.13 -3.58
CA GLU A 111 -17.95 -9.78 -2.52
C GLU A 111 -17.74 -11.27 -2.81
N GLU A 112 -18.78 -11.95 -3.28
CA GLU A 112 -18.69 -13.36 -3.66
C GLU A 112 -17.74 -13.57 -4.85
N ILE A 113 -17.76 -12.66 -5.84
CA ILE A 113 -16.81 -12.69 -6.96
C ILE A 113 -15.38 -12.57 -6.44
N ARG A 114 -15.11 -11.61 -5.53
CA ARG A 114 -13.78 -11.45 -4.92
C ARG A 114 -13.32 -12.68 -4.17
N GLU A 115 -14.20 -13.24 -3.35
CA GLU A 115 -13.89 -14.44 -2.57
C GLU A 115 -13.56 -15.63 -3.48
N GLN A 116 -14.31 -15.81 -4.57
CA GLN A 116 -14.05 -16.89 -5.52
C GLN A 116 -12.72 -16.72 -6.26
N LEU A 117 -12.38 -15.50 -6.69
CA LEU A 117 -11.07 -15.19 -7.29
C LEU A 117 -9.91 -15.39 -6.29
N ALA A 118 -10.17 -15.14 -5.01
CA ALA A 118 -9.23 -15.35 -3.90
C ALA A 118 -9.16 -16.80 -3.39
N GLY A 119 -9.83 -17.74 -4.07
CA GLY A 119 -9.71 -19.17 -3.78
C GLY A 119 -10.89 -19.78 -3.03
N LYS A 120 -11.95 -19.03 -2.70
CA LYS A 120 -13.21 -19.59 -2.19
C LYS A 120 -14.07 -20.17 -3.33
N ASN A 121 -13.43 -20.87 -4.25
CA ASN A 121 -14.04 -21.56 -5.36
C ASN A 121 -13.96 -23.07 -5.15
N ARG A 122 -14.68 -23.85 -5.96
CA ARG A 122 -14.75 -25.32 -5.83
C ARG A 122 -13.43 -26.07 -5.94
N LYS A 123 -12.35 -25.40 -6.39
CA LYS A 123 -11.01 -25.98 -6.52
C LYS A 123 -10.02 -25.41 -5.51
N GLU A 124 -10.46 -24.53 -4.62
CA GLU A 124 -9.63 -23.87 -3.60
C GLU A 124 -8.40 -23.15 -4.22
N LEU A 125 -8.54 -22.67 -5.46
CA LEU A 125 -7.44 -22.08 -6.22
C LEU A 125 -7.51 -20.55 -6.18
N ALA A 126 -6.57 -19.91 -5.50
CA ALA A 126 -6.44 -18.45 -5.52
C ALA A 126 -5.70 -18.00 -6.78
N LEU A 127 -6.34 -17.18 -7.61
CA LEU A 127 -5.72 -16.56 -8.79
C LEU A 127 -5.32 -15.10 -8.51
N VAL A 128 -6.12 -14.41 -7.70
CA VAL A 128 -5.91 -13.00 -7.35
C VAL A 128 -6.09 -12.84 -5.83
N PRO A 129 -5.18 -12.16 -5.12
CA PRO A 129 -5.35 -11.86 -3.70
C PRO A 129 -6.66 -11.08 -3.44
N LYS A 130 -7.33 -11.34 -2.31
CA LYS A 130 -8.59 -10.67 -1.97
C LYS A 130 -8.42 -9.15 -1.84
N GLU A 131 -7.26 -8.72 -1.36
CA GLU A 131 -6.89 -7.32 -1.11
C GLU A 131 -6.25 -6.65 -2.33
N HIS A 132 -6.28 -7.27 -3.51
CA HIS A 132 -5.72 -6.69 -4.73
C HIS A 132 -6.36 -5.31 -5.01
N PRO A 133 -5.59 -4.23 -5.26
CA PRO A 133 -6.12 -2.87 -5.42
C PRO A 133 -7.22 -2.78 -6.49
N ALA A 134 -7.08 -3.54 -7.56
CA ALA A 134 -8.08 -3.57 -8.62
C ALA A 134 -9.42 -4.21 -8.24
N LEU A 135 -9.52 -4.87 -7.09
CA LEU A 135 -10.75 -5.45 -6.54
C LEU A 135 -11.30 -4.65 -5.35
N ALA A 136 -10.68 -3.54 -4.96
CA ALA A 136 -11.04 -2.84 -3.72
C ALA A 136 -12.47 -2.28 -3.74
N THR A 137 -12.92 -1.81 -4.90
CA THR A 137 -14.29 -1.28 -5.12
C THR A 137 -15.25 -2.38 -5.60
N ASN A 138 -16.49 -2.05 -5.96
CA ASN A 138 -17.52 -2.99 -6.45
C ASN A 138 -17.33 -3.47 -7.91
N THR A 139 -16.20 -3.15 -8.53
CA THR A 139 -15.88 -3.39 -9.95
C THR A 139 -14.37 -3.53 -10.11
N PHE A 140 -13.91 -4.08 -11.24
CA PHE A 140 -12.47 -4.06 -11.54
C PHE A 140 -12.07 -2.63 -11.92
N ARG A 141 -11.06 -2.06 -11.24
CA ARG A 141 -10.57 -0.69 -11.52
C ARG A 141 -9.05 -0.63 -11.49
N PRO A 142 -8.40 0.15 -12.37
CA PRO A 142 -6.95 0.39 -12.26
C PRO A 142 -6.59 1.25 -11.03
N LYS A 143 -7.52 2.11 -10.60
CA LYS A 143 -7.40 2.98 -9.41
C LYS A 143 -8.80 3.35 -8.87
N PRO A 144 -8.94 3.74 -7.59
CA PRO A 144 -10.25 3.96 -6.96
C PRO A 144 -11.19 4.90 -7.71
N ASP A 145 -10.67 5.95 -8.33
CA ASP A 145 -11.48 6.98 -9.02
C ASP A 145 -11.65 6.74 -10.53
N ALA A 146 -10.98 5.75 -11.11
CA ALA A 146 -11.09 5.42 -12.54
C ALA A 146 -12.42 4.73 -12.87
N PRO A 147 -12.87 4.75 -14.13
CA PRO A 147 -14.03 3.97 -14.54
C PRO A 147 -13.85 2.48 -14.25
N GLY A 148 -14.94 1.85 -13.82
CA GLY A 148 -14.99 0.43 -13.45
C GLY A 148 -15.30 -0.47 -14.63
N ILE A 149 -14.89 -1.73 -14.51
CA ILE A 149 -15.31 -2.81 -15.39
C ILE A 149 -16.24 -3.71 -14.60
N HIS A 150 -17.48 -3.80 -15.05
CA HIS A 150 -18.49 -4.73 -14.52
C HIS A 150 -18.39 -6.07 -15.23
N LEU A 151 -18.52 -7.14 -14.45
CA LEU A 151 -18.64 -8.50 -14.97
C LEU A 151 -20.11 -8.91 -14.99
N HIS A 152 -20.62 -9.21 -16.18
CA HIS A 152 -21.92 -9.84 -16.36
C HIS A 152 -21.72 -11.26 -16.86
N VAL A 153 -21.94 -12.25 -15.99
CA VAL A 153 -21.81 -13.67 -16.33
C VAL A 153 -23.10 -14.16 -16.98
N ILE A 154 -22.99 -14.70 -18.20
CA ILE A 154 -24.11 -15.22 -18.98
C ILE A 154 -24.19 -16.74 -18.85
N SER A 155 -23.04 -17.41 -18.92
CA SER A 155 -22.91 -18.84 -18.67
C SER A 155 -21.62 -19.12 -17.91
N SER A 156 -21.77 -19.43 -16.61
CA SER A 156 -20.65 -19.74 -15.74
C SER A 156 -19.89 -21.01 -16.18
N SER A 157 -20.62 -22.05 -16.59
CA SER A 157 -20.02 -23.28 -17.11
C SER A 157 -19.58 -23.17 -18.57
N GLY A 158 -20.26 -22.36 -19.38
CA GLY A 158 -19.98 -22.18 -20.81
C GLY A 158 -18.89 -21.16 -21.14
N CYS A 159 -18.26 -20.54 -20.13
CA CYS A 159 -17.29 -19.45 -20.32
C CYS A 159 -17.86 -18.26 -21.11
N ALA A 160 -19.15 -17.95 -20.93
CA ALA A 160 -19.80 -16.85 -21.62
C ALA A 160 -20.04 -15.69 -20.65
N PHE A 161 -19.49 -14.52 -20.95
CA PHE A 161 -19.62 -13.33 -20.12
C PHE A 161 -19.45 -12.06 -20.93
N GLN A 162 -19.87 -10.95 -20.35
CA GLN A 162 -19.74 -9.61 -20.89
C GLN A 162 -19.00 -8.74 -19.88
N LEU A 163 -18.10 -7.91 -20.39
CA LEU A 163 -17.44 -6.86 -19.64
C LEU A 163 -18.01 -5.52 -20.07
N ILE A 164 -18.42 -4.72 -19.10
CA ILE A 164 -18.94 -3.37 -19.32
C ILE A 164 -17.95 -2.41 -18.68
N TYR A 165 -17.18 -1.70 -19.51
CA TYR A 165 -16.32 -0.62 -19.06
C TYR A 165 -17.16 0.65 -18.98
N GLU A 166 -17.26 1.20 -17.77
CA GLU A 166 -17.99 2.44 -17.48
C GLU A 166 -17.45 3.61 -18.33
N GLY A 167 -18.35 4.35 -18.95
CA GLY A 167 -18.06 5.63 -19.59
C GLY A 167 -17.74 6.74 -18.58
N PRO A 168 -17.54 7.98 -19.05
CA PRO A 168 -17.32 9.14 -18.19
C PRO A 168 -18.37 9.37 -17.09
N ASP A 169 -19.60 8.90 -17.28
CA ASP A 169 -20.68 9.04 -16.29
C ASP A 169 -20.57 8.07 -15.10
N LYS A 170 -19.70 7.06 -15.20
CA LYS A 170 -19.45 6.00 -14.21
C LYS A 170 -20.69 5.16 -13.89
N LEU A 171 -21.66 5.09 -14.80
CA LEU A 171 -22.85 4.27 -14.68
C LEU A 171 -22.74 3.09 -15.67
N PRO A 172 -23.16 1.88 -15.27
CA PRO A 172 -23.18 0.76 -16.20
C PRO A 172 -24.44 0.77 -17.08
N TYR A 173 -24.29 0.21 -18.29
CA TYR A 173 -25.30 0.09 -19.34
C TYR A 173 -25.81 1.42 -19.89
N THR A 174 -24.91 2.38 -20.08
CA THR A 174 -25.18 3.67 -20.73
C THR A 174 -24.58 3.74 -22.14
N ASP A 175 -25.00 4.74 -22.92
CA ASP A 175 -24.60 4.88 -24.33
C ASP A 175 -23.10 5.14 -24.52
N ASP A 176 -22.41 5.59 -23.47
CA ASP A 176 -20.97 5.87 -23.44
C ASP A 176 -20.11 4.70 -22.97
N ASP A 177 -20.72 3.57 -22.61
CA ASP A 177 -20.01 2.39 -22.16
C ASP A 177 -19.37 1.59 -23.30
N LEU A 178 -18.18 1.05 -23.02
CA LEU A 178 -17.57 0.04 -23.88
C LEU A 178 -18.01 -1.35 -23.42
N ILE A 179 -18.85 -1.99 -24.23
CA ILE A 179 -19.33 -3.35 -24.00
C ILE A 179 -18.49 -4.35 -24.81
N ARG A 180 -17.98 -5.37 -24.13
CA ARG A 180 -17.19 -6.43 -24.75
C ARG A 180 -17.66 -7.82 -24.36
N ASN A 181 -17.98 -8.64 -25.35
CA ASN A 181 -18.43 -10.00 -25.15
C ASN A 181 -17.29 -11.02 -25.23
N PHE A 182 -17.42 -12.08 -24.44
CA PHE A 182 -16.54 -13.24 -24.45
C PHE A 182 -17.43 -14.50 -24.51
N PRO A 183 -17.34 -15.30 -25.58
CA PRO A 183 -16.55 -15.07 -26.80
C PRO A 183 -17.09 -13.89 -27.65
N PRO A 184 -16.29 -13.32 -28.59
CA PRO A 184 -16.66 -12.10 -29.32
C PRO A 184 -17.89 -12.24 -30.23
N ASP A 185 -18.19 -13.46 -30.67
CA ASP A 185 -19.33 -13.85 -31.51
C ASP A 185 -20.60 -14.13 -30.71
N LEU A 186 -20.59 -13.86 -29.40
CA LEU A 186 -21.77 -13.99 -28.57
C LEU A 186 -22.82 -12.93 -28.97
N GLU A 187 -23.83 -13.39 -29.70
CA GLU A 187 -25.02 -12.61 -30.06
C GLU A 187 -26.14 -12.85 -29.05
N PHE A 188 -26.75 -11.75 -28.58
CA PHE A 188 -27.97 -11.81 -27.80
C PHE A 188 -29.17 -11.85 -28.77
N LYS A 189 -30.03 -12.87 -28.63
CA LYS A 189 -31.33 -12.92 -29.30
C LYS A 189 -32.42 -12.37 -28.39
#